data_AF-A0A523UAK1-F1
#
_entry.id   AF-A0A523UAK1-F1
#
_cell.length_a   1.000
_cell.length_b   1.000
_cell.length_c   1.000
_cell.angle_alpha   90.00
_cell.angle_beta   90.00
_cell.angle_gamma   90.00
#
_symmetry.space_group_name_H-M   'P 1'
#
loop_
_entity.id
_entity.type
_entity.pdbx_description
1 polymer ?
#
loop_
_entity_poly.entity_id
_entity_poly.type
_entity_poly.pdbx_seq_one_letter_code
_entity_poly.pdbx_strand_id
1 'polypeptide(L)'
;MERRRKRELLDRILQLSRQGSSDSAIGRQLGIHRTTVKRYRESAEKEDVTKQARIQVVQEALSKHFTELCQVIENMRSQIVAPSPDYACIDDLGTHGLHSITYVERGSGVLWRTQEGMGVELCIPVESEFLFPRLRQHTKGLEFWKLFQVWKEKGGQYLSELSSFWRLIKRQAEEKTGLRILTTLDEPGLSRHFPHNIYEDACAHAFFGYTGWEGLAYEIASPKPDWFQLRQGGTTLACSSIKDEMERCLQAHQEMMEEHRSSDERALELRKAVEILGHLKELETRIAPELERLRLKRTFPGRCDVCPD
;
A
#
# COMPACT_ATOMS: atom_id res chain seq x y z
N MET A 1 49.34 -15.86 -27.18
CA MET A 1 50.18 -16.58 -26.18
C MET A 1 50.95 -15.65 -25.24
N GLU A 2 51.46 -14.52 -25.72
CA GLU A 2 52.32 -13.61 -24.94
C GLU A 2 51.67 -13.01 -23.68
N ARG A 3 50.39 -12.62 -23.76
CA ARG A 3 49.64 -12.10 -22.58
C ARG A 3 49.51 -13.12 -21.44
N ARG A 4 49.34 -14.41 -21.78
CA ARG A 4 49.21 -15.50 -20.79
C ARG A 4 50.54 -15.75 -20.09
N ARG A 5 51.65 -15.86 -20.85
CA ARG A 5 53.00 -16.01 -20.28
C ARG A 5 53.40 -14.84 -19.38
N LYS A 6 53.04 -13.60 -19.78
CA LYS A 6 53.26 -12.41 -18.95
C LYS A 6 52.48 -12.48 -17.64
N ARG A 7 51.21 -12.92 -17.67
CA ARG A 7 50.38 -13.10 -16.47
C ARG A 7 50.95 -14.18 -15.55
N GLU A 8 51.31 -15.34 -16.08
CA GLU A 8 51.93 -16.44 -15.32
C GLU A 8 53.25 -15.99 -14.65
N LEU A 9 54.04 -15.15 -15.33
CA LEU A 9 55.26 -14.58 -14.76
C LEU A 9 54.96 -13.60 -13.62
N LEU A 10 53.96 -12.72 -13.78
CA LEU A 10 53.54 -11.78 -12.72
C LEU A 10 53.03 -12.54 -11.50
N ASP A 11 52.22 -13.58 -11.70
CA ASP A 11 51.70 -14.43 -10.61
C ASP A 11 52.84 -15.09 -9.83
N ARG A 12 53.88 -15.59 -10.52
CA ARG A 12 55.08 -16.16 -9.89
C ARG A 12 55.88 -15.13 -9.10
N ILE A 13 56.06 -13.93 -9.65
CA ILE A 13 56.75 -12.82 -8.95
C ILE A 13 55.99 -12.46 -7.65
N LEU A 14 54.66 -12.32 -7.73
CA LEU A 14 53.82 -12.03 -6.55
C LEU A 14 53.87 -13.16 -5.52
N GLN A 15 53.82 -14.42 -5.95
CA GLN A 15 53.88 -15.58 -5.06
C GLN A 15 55.21 -15.63 -4.29
N LEU A 16 56.35 -15.48 -4.97
CA LEU A 16 57.66 -15.48 -4.33
C LEU A 16 57.84 -14.28 -3.39
N SER A 17 57.29 -13.13 -3.75
CA SER A 17 57.29 -11.94 -2.87
C SER A 17 56.47 -12.19 -1.60
N ARG A 18 55.29 -12.82 -1.70
CA ARG A 18 54.45 -13.20 -0.54
C ARG A 18 55.12 -14.22 0.38
N GLN A 19 56.04 -15.03 -0.16
CA GLN A 19 56.89 -15.95 0.61
C GLN A 19 58.09 -15.28 1.28
N GLY A 20 58.25 -13.96 1.13
CA GLY A 20 59.35 -13.20 1.74
C GLY A 20 60.65 -13.18 0.94
N SER A 21 60.63 -13.60 -0.33
CA SER A 21 61.83 -13.54 -1.19
C SER A 21 62.17 -12.09 -1.59
N SER A 22 63.44 -11.72 -1.53
CA SER A 22 63.90 -10.40 -2.00
C SER A 22 63.91 -10.29 -3.53
N ASP A 23 63.81 -9.07 -4.08
CA ASP A 23 63.80 -8.83 -5.54
C ASP A 23 65.00 -9.45 -6.27
N SER A 24 66.17 -9.44 -5.61
CA SER A 24 67.39 -10.08 -6.12
C SER A 24 67.30 -11.61 -6.13
N ALA A 25 66.67 -12.22 -5.12
CA ALA A 25 66.45 -13.66 -5.07
C ALA A 25 65.45 -14.12 -6.14
N ILE A 26 64.33 -13.38 -6.27
CA ILE A 26 63.31 -13.62 -7.30
C ILE A 26 63.91 -13.50 -8.70
N GLY A 27 64.72 -12.47 -8.95
CA GLY A 27 65.39 -12.27 -10.24
C GLY A 27 66.33 -13.41 -10.62
N ARG A 28 67.12 -13.92 -9.66
CA ARG A 28 67.97 -15.09 -9.86
C ARG A 28 67.16 -16.35 -10.17
N GLN A 29 66.05 -16.56 -9.47
CA GLN A 29 65.21 -17.75 -9.64
C GLN A 29 64.44 -17.76 -10.97
N LEU A 30 63.97 -16.61 -11.43
CA LEU A 30 63.17 -16.49 -12.65
C LEU A 30 63.98 -16.14 -13.91
N GLY A 31 65.29 -15.86 -13.76
CA GLY A 31 66.15 -15.45 -14.87
C GLY A 31 65.87 -14.04 -15.38
N ILE A 32 65.48 -13.11 -14.49
CA ILE A 32 65.07 -11.75 -14.84
C ILE A 32 65.85 -10.73 -14.00
N HIS A 33 66.22 -9.59 -14.60
CA HIS A 33 66.93 -8.53 -13.90
C HIS A 33 66.11 -7.95 -12.73
N ARG A 34 66.78 -7.67 -11.59
CA ARG A 34 66.15 -7.20 -10.33
C ARG A 34 65.26 -5.96 -10.50
N THR A 35 65.63 -5.02 -11.37
CA THR A 35 64.84 -3.80 -11.62
C THR A 35 63.53 -4.11 -12.33
N THR A 36 63.52 -5.10 -13.23
CA THR A 36 62.31 -5.58 -13.89
C THR A 36 61.39 -6.28 -12.90
N VAL A 37 61.94 -7.09 -11.98
CA VAL A 37 61.18 -7.72 -10.89
C VAL A 37 60.53 -6.65 -10.01
N LYS A 38 61.31 -5.68 -9.51
CA LYS A 38 60.78 -4.56 -8.70
C LYS A 38 59.65 -3.83 -9.40
N ARG A 39 59.85 -3.42 -10.67
CA ARG A 39 58.84 -2.72 -11.47
C ARG A 39 57.57 -3.55 -11.66
N TYR A 40 57.72 -4.85 -11.93
CA TYR A 40 56.58 -5.75 -12.11
C TYR A 40 55.81 -6.00 -10.82
N ARG A 41 56.52 -6.16 -9.68
CA ARG A 41 55.88 -6.25 -8.37
C ARG A 41 55.08 -4.98 -8.06
N GLU A 42 55.72 -3.81 -8.13
CA GLU A 42 55.06 -2.52 -7.83
C GLU A 42 53.85 -2.27 -8.74
N SER A 43 53.96 -2.62 -10.03
CA SER A 43 52.84 -2.51 -10.97
C SER A 43 51.70 -3.46 -10.62
N ALA A 44 52.00 -4.70 -10.23
CA ALA A 44 51.00 -5.70 -9.88
C ALA A 44 50.34 -5.40 -8.52
N GLU A 45 51.09 -4.88 -7.54
CA GLU A 45 50.56 -4.39 -6.26
C GLU A 45 49.59 -3.23 -6.49
N LYS A 46 49.93 -2.25 -7.35
CA LYS A 46 49.01 -1.16 -7.71
C LYS A 46 47.75 -1.67 -8.40
N GLU A 47 47.86 -2.67 -9.29
CA GLU A 47 46.71 -3.29 -9.94
C GLU A 47 45.83 -4.05 -8.94
N ASP A 48 46.42 -4.78 -7.98
CA ASP A 48 45.68 -5.50 -6.93
C ASP A 48 44.95 -4.53 -6.00
N VAL A 49 45.61 -3.44 -5.56
CA VAL A 49 44.98 -2.36 -4.79
C VAL A 49 43.81 -1.74 -5.57
N THR A 50 44.00 -1.46 -6.86
CA THR A 50 42.94 -0.91 -7.71
C THR A 50 41.78 -1.89 -7.87
N LYS A 51 42.07 -3.19 -8.02
CA LYS A 51 41.06 -4.24 -8.13
C LYS A 51 40.29 -4.40 -6.82
N GLN A 52 40.97 -4.40 -5.68
CA GLN A 52 40.33 -4.46 -4.36
C GLN A 52 39.45 -3.23 -4.12
N ALA A 53 39.92 -2.02 -4.46
CA ALA A 53 39.13 -0.81 -4.39
C ALA A 53 37.87 -0.89 -5.27
N ARG A 54 37.98 -1.42 -6.50
CA ARG A 54 36.81 -1.66 -7.37
C ARG A 54 35.83 -2.66 -6.79
N ILE A 55 36.32 -3.77 -6.24
CA ILE A 55 35.47 -4.77 -5.57
C ILE A 55 34.74 -4.13 -4.39
N GLN A 56 35.44 -3.34 -3.57
CA GLN A 56 34.87 -2.66 -2.42
C GLN A 56 33.77 -1.67 -2.84
N VAL A 57 34.02 -0.83 -3.84
CA VAL A 57 33.02 0.13 -4.36
C VAL A 57 31.76 -0.62 -4.86
N VAL A 58 31.94 -1.74 -5.56
CA VAL A 58 30.83 -2.57 -6.03
C VAL A 58 30.06 -3.19 -4.86
N GLN A 59 30.76 -3.70 -3.84
CA GLN A 59 30.15 -4.27 -2.64
C GLN A 59 29.37 -3.23 -1.85
N GLU A 60 29.90 -2.02 -1.70
CA GLU A 60 29.23 -0.89 -1.05
C GLU A 60 27.97 -0.46 -1.81
N ALA A 61 28.06 -0.34 -3.14
CA ALA A 61 26.91 -0.01 -3.99
C ALA A 61 25.80 -1.07 -3.91
N LEU A 62 26.16 -2.37 -3.97
CA LEU A 62 25.23 -3.48 -3.81
C LEU A 62 24.58 -3.50 -2.41
N SER A 63 25.38 -3.28 -1.37
CA SER A 63 24.88 -3.25 0.01
C SER A 63 23.89 -2.11 0.23
N LYS A 64 24.18 -0.93 -0.35
CA LYS A 64 23.26 0.20 -0.33
C LYS A 64 21.97 -0.12 -1.08
N HIS A 65 22.07 -0.62 -2.32
CA HIS A 65 20.90 -1.02 -3.13
C HIS A 65 20.00 -2.04 -2.40
N PHE A 66 20.59 -3.07 -1.79
CA PHE A 66 19.81 -4.06 -1.03
C PHE A 66 19.19 -3.49 0.24
N THR A 67 19.85 -2.53 0.89
CA THR A 67 19.27 -1.81 2.04
C THR A 67 18.03 -1.02 1.61
N GLU A 68 18.11 -0.33 0.47
CA GLU A 68 16.97 0.41 -0.07
C GLU A 68 15.83 -0.53 -0.49
N LEU A 69 16.12 -1.70 -1.10
CA LEU A 69 15.09 -2.72 -1.35
C LEU A 69 14.44 -3.24 -0.07
N CYS A 70 15.18 -3.38 1.02
CA CYS A 70 14.60 -3.76 2.32
C CYS A 70 13.64 -2.69 2.84
N GLN A 71 13.92 -1.41 2.59
CA GLN A 71 13.00 -0.33 2.94
C GLN A 71 11.70 -0.40 2.14
N VAL A 72 11.78 -0.70 0.83
CA VAL A 72 10.58 -0.91 0.00
C VAL A 72 9.75 -2.08 0.55
N ILE A 73 10.39 -3.17 0.98
CA ILE A 73 9.68 -4.31 1.60
C ILE A 73 8.97 -3.88 2.88
N GLU A 74 9.62 -3.07 3.73
CA GLU A 74 9.00 -2.58 4.97
C GLU A 74 7.81 -1.67 4.69
N ASN A 75 7.94 -0.75 3.72
CA ASN A 75 6.85 0.11 3.26
C ASN A 75 5.69 -0.71 2.69
N MET A 76 6.01 -1.75 1.91
CA MET A 76 5.00 -2.67 1.37
C MET A 76 4.29 -3.43 2.49
N ARG A 77 5.03 -3.93 3.48
CA ARG A 77 4.46 -4.65 4.62
C ARG A 77 3.53 -3.77 5.45
N SER A 78 3.87 -2.51 5.70
CA SER A 78 3.01 -1.59 6.45
C SER A 78 1.75 -1.18 5.68
N GLN A 79 1.78 -1.23 4.34
CA GLN A 79 0.67 -0.85 3.48
C GLN A 79 -0.27 -2.00 3.09
N ILE A 80 0.16 -3.27 3.21
CA ILE A 80 -0.71 -4.44 3.02
C ILE A 80 -1.51 -4.67 4.29
N VAL A 81 -2.58 -3.88 4.41
CA VAL A 81 -3.56 -3.92 5.51
C VAL A 81 -4.95 -3.76 4.90
N ALA A 82 -5.90 -4.57 5.36
CA ALA A 82 -7.27 -4.50 4.87
C ALA A 82 -7.84 -3.11 5.16
N PRO A 83 -8.46 -2.45 4.17
CA PRO A 83 -9.11 -1.17 4.41
C PRO A 83 -10.20 -1.31 5.47
N SER A 84 -10.24 -0.41 6.45
CA SER A 84 -11.40 -0.34 7.36
C SER A 84 -12.65 0.08 6.56
N PRO A 85 -13.83 -0.46 6.90
CA PRO A 85 -15.08 -0.13 6.21
C PRO A 85 -15.42 1.37 6.26
N ASP A 86 -15.00 2.08 7.31
CA ASP A 86 -15.26 3.51 7.50
C ASP A 86 -14.61 4.35 6.40
N TYR A 87 -13.43 3.92 5.93
CA TYR A 87 -12.66 4.60 4.88
C TYR A 87 -13.08 4.21 3.46
N ALA A 88 -13.98 3.25 3.32
CA ALA A 88 -14.48 2.76 2.03
C ALA A 88 -15.76 3.46 1.57
N CYS A 89 -16.21 4.50 2.28
CA CYS A 89 -17.30 5.37 1.83
C CYS A 89 -16.80 6.28 0.70
N ILE A 90 -16.78 5.75 -0.52
CA ILE A 90 -16.29 6.48 -1.69
C ILE A 90 -17.43 7.33 -2.28
N ASP A 91 -17.63 8.51 -1.71
CA ASP A 91 -18.72 9.42 -2.08
C ASP A 91 -18.67 9.91 -3.54
N ASP A 92 -17.47 9.91 -4.16
CA ASP A 92 -17.19 10.66 -5.40
C ASP A 92 -16.52 9.85 -6.54
N LEU A 93 -16.78 8.54 -6.65
CA LEU A 93 -16.33 7.79 -7.85
C LEU A 93 -16.98 8.28 -9.15
N GLY A 94 -18.08 9.03 -9.06
CA GLY A 94 -18.99 9.27 -10.18
C GLY A 94 -18.74 10.51 -11.04
N THR A 95 -18.05 11.55 -10.54
CA THR A 95 -18.13 12.87 -11.21
C THR A 95 -16.88 13.33 -11.91
N HIS A 96 -15.66 12.92 -11.49
CA HIS A 96 -14.43 13.50 -12.06
C HIS A 96 -13.30 12.53 -12.42
N GLY A 97 -13.55 11.22 -12.51
CA GLY A 97 -12.53 10.25 -12.98
C GLY A 97 -11.23 10.29 -12.15
N LEU A 98 -11.29 10.79 -10.92
CA LEU A 98 -10.11 11.08 -10.12
C LEU A 98 -9.75 9.91 -9.22
N HIS A 99 -8.44 9.73 -9.05
CA HIS A 99 -7.86 8.83 -8.07
C HIS A 99 -8.24 9.35 -6.68
N SER A 100 -9.15 8.67 -5.97
CA SER A 100 -9.33 8.98 -4.55
C SER A 100 -8.18 8.33 -3.79
N ILE A 101 -7.42 9.16 -3.07
CA ILE A 101 -6.43 8.71 -2.11
C ILE A 101 -7.12 8.75 -0.76
N THR A 102 -7.40 7.59 -0.18
CA THR A 102 -7.82 7.55 1.22
C THR A 102 -6.65 7.05 2.06
N TYR A 103 -6.27 7.87 3.03
CA TYR A 103 -5.28 7.51 4.01
C TYR A 103 -5.95 6.60 5.04
N VAL A 104 -5.48 5.37 5.15
CA VAL A 104 -5.83 4.49 6.27
C VAL A 104 -4.97 4.90 7.46
N GLU A 105 -5.49 4.73 8.68
CA GLU A 105 -4.73 4.94 9.91
C GLU A 105 -3.37 4.24 9.84
N ARG A 106 -2.32 4.91 10.35
CA ARG A 106 -0.88 4.54 10.31
C ARG A 106 -0.09 4.93 9.04
N GLY A 107 -0.61 5.84 8.22
CA GLY A 107 0.14 6.35 7.07
C GLY A 107 0.15 5.41 5.87
N SER A 108 -0.69 4.37 5.92
CA SER A 108 -0.93 3.46 4.80
C SER A 108 -2.00 4.08 3.92
N GLY A 109 -1.56 4.82 2.89
CA GLY A 109 -2.49 5.22 1.83
C GLY A 109 -2.97 3.98 1.11
N VAL A 110 -4.28 3.86 0.86
CA VAL A 110 -4.78 2.94 -0.15
C VAL A 110 -5.26 3.81 -1.28
N LEU A 111 -4.64 3.63 -2.44
CA LEU A 111 -5.06 4.25 -3.67
C LEU A 111 -6.06 3.29 -4.31
N TRP A 112 -7.14 3.80 -4.86
CA TRP A 112 -7.89 3.00 -5.81
C TRP A 112 -8.14 3.77 -7.08
N ARG A 113 -8.24 3.01 -8.17
CA ARG A 113 -8.60 3.53 -9.47
C ARG A 113 -9.88 2.86 -9.89
N THR A 114 -10.90 3.66 -10.15
CA THR A 114 -12.01 3.21 -10.99
C THR A 114 -11.66 3.43 -12.44
N GLN A 115 -11.86 2.40 -13.24
CA GLN A 115 -11.88 2.53 -14.69
C GLN A 115 -13.28 2.17 -15.15
N GLU A 116 -13.85 2.98 -16.05
CA GLU A 116 -15.16 2.70 -16.64
C GLU A 116 -15.19 1.27 -17.17
N GLY A 117 -16.09 0.44 -16.61
CA GLY A 117 -16.26 -0.97 -16.99
C GLY A 117 -15.25 -1.97 -16.40
N MET A 118 -14.21 -1.55 -15.66
CA MET A 118 -13.17 -2.47 -15.15
C MET A 118 -13.18 -2.68 -13.62
N GLY A 119 -14.12 -2.04 -12.91
CA GLY A 119 -14.26 -2.17 -11.46
C GLY A 119 -13.29 -1.29 -10.66
N VAL A 120 -13.13 -1.60 -9.38
CA VAL A 120 -12.24 -0.90 -8.45
C VAL A 120 -10.89 -1.64 -8.40
N GLU A 121 -9.82 -1.00 -8.85
CA GLU A 121 -8.45 -1.52 -8.71
C GLU A 121 -7.83 -0.96 -7.43
N LEU A 122 -7.46 -1.86 -6.50
CA LEU A 122 -6.68 -1.50 -5.32
C LEU A 122 -5.22 -1.23 -5.73
N CYS A 123 -4.61 -0.19 -5.20
CA CYS A 123 -3.20 0.14 -5.39
C CYS A 123 -2.62 0.61 -4.04
N ILE A 124 -1.35 0.29 -3.77
CA ILE A 124 -0.66 0.80 -2.58
C ILE A 124 0.46 1.79 -2.99
N PRO A 125 0.69 2.87 -2.23
CA PRO A 125 1.68 3.91 -2.54
C PRO A 125 3.07 3.38 -2.90
N VAL A 126 3.53 2.31 -2.24
CA VAL A 126 4.84 1.70 -2.51
C VAL A 126 4.98 1.25 -3.97
N GLU A 127 3.88 0.94 -4.68
CA GLU A 127 3.93 0.56 -6.10
C GLU A 127 4.42 1.69 -7.01
N SER A 128 4.29 2.95 -6.56
CA SER A 128 4.78 4.13 -7.26
C SER A 128 6.25 4.46 -6.95
N GLU A 129 6.86 3.78 -5.97
CA GLU A 129 8.26 3.99 -5.63
C GLU A 129 9.18 3.50 -6.75
N PHE A 130 10.25 4.26 -7.02
CA PHE A 130 11.22 3.96 -8.08
C PHE A 130 11.85 2.55 -7.96
N LEU A 131 12.01 2.06 -6.74
CA LEU A 131 12.65 0.75 -6.48
C LEU A 131 11.66 -0.42 -6.49
N PHE A 132 10.34 -0.18 -6.50
CA PHE A 132 9.35 -1.26 -6.51
C PHE A 132 9.45 -2.18 -7.73
N PRO A 133 9.60 -1.68 -8.98
CA PRO A 133 9.84 -2.54 -10.14
C PRO A 133 11.10 -3.40 -10.00
N ARG A 134 12.15 -2.89 -9.34
CA ARG A 134 13.41 -3.61 -9.11
C ARG A 134 13.25 -4.69 -8.05
N LEU A 135 12.51 -4.41 -6.98
CA LEU A 135 12.11 -5.43 -6.00
C LEU A 135 11.41 -6.59 -6.72
N ARG A 136 10.50 -6.29 -7.66
CA ARG A 136 9.80 -7.29 -8.46
C ARG A 136 10.72 -8.08 -9.38
N GLN A 137 11.72 -7.47 -10.01
CA GLN A 137 12.73 -8.17 -10.80
C GLN A 137 13.55 -9.14 -9.94
N HIS A 138 14.00 -8.66 -8.77
CA HIS A 138 14.80 -9.43 -7.81
C HIS A 138 14.08 -10.61 -7.19
N THR A 139 12.76 -10.53 -7.10
CA THR A 139 11.94 -11.53 -6.42
C THR A 139 10.92 -12.17 -7.36
N LYS A 140 11.20 -12.11 -8.66
CA LYS A 140 10.35 -12.70 -9.70
C LYS A 140 10.17 -14.19 -9.42
N GLY A 141 8.92 -14.64 -9.42
CA GLY A 141 8.56 -16.05 -9.22
C GLY A 141 8.35 -16.47 -7.77
N LEU A 142 8.62 -15.59 -6.78
CA LEU A 142 8.22 -15.87 -5.41
C LEU A 142 6.68 -15.88 -5.27
N GLU A 143 6.19 -16.77 -4.41
CA GLU A 143 4.75 -16.96 -4.17
C GLU A 143 4.06 -15.68 -3.69
N PHE A 144 4.76 -14.83 -2.93
CA PHE A 144 4.18 -13.60 -2.39
C PHE A 144 3.61 -12.69 -3.48
N TRP A 145 4.17 -12.65 -4.70
CA TRP A 145 3.62 -11.83 -5.78
C TRP A 145 2.24 -12.33 -6.24
N LYS A 146 2.01 -13.65 -6.20
CA LYS A 146 0.70 -14.23 -6.48
C LYS A 146 -0.28 -13.89 -5.37
N LEU A 147 0.13 -14.06 -4.11
CA LEU A 147 -0.71 -13.72 -2.95
C LEU A 147 -1.06 -12.22 -2.93
N PHE A 148 -0.08 -11.36 -3.21
CA PHE A 148 -0.27 -9.92 -3.28
C PHE A 148 -1.27 -9.54 -4.37
N GLN A 149 -1.18 -10.16 -5.56
CA GLN A 149 -2.15 -9.92 -6.63
C GLN A 149 -3.57 -10.34 -6.24
N VAL A 150 -3.73 -11.52 -5.63
CA VAL A 150 -5.03 -11.99 -5.12
C VAL A 150 -5.56 -11.06 -4.04
N TRP A 151 -4.69 -10.56 -3.15
CA TRP A 151 -5.05 -9.57 -2.14
C TRP A 151 -5.54 -8.26 -2.77
N LYS A 152 -4.87 -7.75 -3.81
CA LYS A 152 -5.32 -6.57 -4.56
C LYS A 152 -6.69 -6.78 -5.20
N GLU A 153 -6.90 -7.92 -5.86
CA GLU A 153 -8.18 -8.27 -6.50
C GLU A 153 -9.31 -8.39 -5.47
N LYS A 154 -9.05 -9.03 -4.33
CA LYS A 154 -10.02 -9.13 -3.22
C LYS A 154 -10.30 -7.77 -2.58
N GLY A 155 -9.30 -6.91 -2.45
CA GLY A 155 -9.48 -5.56 -1.93
C GLY A 155 -10.32 -4.70 -2.88
N GLY A 156 -10.11 -4.83 -4.18
CA GLY A 156 -10.98 -4.22 -5.20
C GLY A 156 -12.42 -4.70 -5.09
N GLN A 157 -12.64 -6.01 -4.94
CA GLN A 157 -13.98 -6.57 -4.71
C GLN A 157 -14.63 -6.02 -3.44
N TYR A 158 -13.90 -6.02 -2.33
CA TYR A 158 -14.35 -5.48 -1.04
C TYR A 158 -14.82 -4.03 -1.14
N LEU A 159 -13.98 -3.16 -1.71
CA LEU A 159 -14.33 -1.74 -1.90
C LEU A 159 -15.52 -1.55 -2.85
N SER A 160 -15.65 -2.42 -3.86
CA SER A 160 -16.81 -2.40 -4.77
C SER A 160 -18.11 -2.76 -4.06
N GLU A 161 -18.11 -3.74 -3.16
CA GLU A 161 -19.29 -4.10 -2.36
C GLU A 161 -19.69 -2.95 -1.43
N LEU A 162 -18.73 -2.38 -0.70
CA LEU A 162 -18.99 -1.25 0.21
C LEU A 162 -19.50 -0.01 -0.55
N SER A 163 -18.91 0.31 -1.71
CA SER A 163 -19.40 1.38 -2.57
C SER A 163 -20.82 1.13 -3.09
N SER A 164 -21.17 -0.13 -3.35
CA SER A 164 -22.51 -0.49 -3.83
C SER A 164 -23.55 -0.34 -2.72
N PHE A 165 -23.20 -0.76 -1.50
CA PHE A 165 -24.02 -0.57 -0.31
C PHE A 165 -24.21 0.93 0.02
N TRP A 166 -23.14 1.73 -0.06
CA TRP A 166 -23.22 3.19 0.09
C TRP A 166 -24.23 3.82 -0.88
N ARG A 167 -24.15 3.45 -2.17
CA ARG A 167 -25.09 3.92 -3.20
C ARG A 167 -26.53 3.50 -2.92
N LEU A 168 -26.74 2.31 -2.36
CA LEU A 168 -28.07 1.86 -1.94
C LEU A 168 -28.62 2.77 -0.83
N ILE A 169 -27.86 3.02 0.24
CA ILE A 169 -28.29 3.86 1.36
C ILE A 169 -28.62 5.27 0.87
N LYS A 170 -27.75 5.86 0.05
CA LYS A 170 -27.97 7.16 -0.57
C LYS A 170 -29.30 7.22 -1.33
N ARG A 171 -29.55 6.24 -2.21
CA ARG A 171 -30.80 6.16 -2.97
C ARG A 171 -32.02 6.02 -2.06
N GLN A 172 -31.96 5.14 -1.05
CA GLN A 172 -33.06 4.93 -0.12
C GLN A 172 -33.35 6.18 0.73
N ALA A 173 -32.33 6.93 1.12
CA ALA A 173 -32.50 8.18 1.86
C ALA A 173 -33.26 9.21 1.02
N GLU A 174 -32.90 9.37 -0.26
CA GLU A 174 -33.60 10.28 -1.18
C GLU A 174 -35.04 9.81 -1.46
N GLU A 175 -35.26 8.50 -1.65
CA GLU A 175 -36.59 7.92 -1.88
C GLU A 175 -37.53 8.08 -0.68
N LYS A 176 -37.05 7.78 0.54
CA LYS A 176 -37.87 7.85 1.76
C LYS A 176 -38.17 9.29 2.20
N THR A 177 -37.25 10.23 1.96
CA THR A 177 -37.41 11.63 2.41
C THR A 177 -38.01 12.54 1.33
N GLY A 178 -37.85 12.20 0.06
CA GLY A 178 -38.16 13.08 -1.08
C GLY A 178 -37.17 14.22 -1.27
N LEU A 179 -36.07 14.26 -0.50
CA LEU A 179 -35.05 15.30 -0.54
C LEU A 179 -33.78 14.77 -1.22
N ARG A 180 -33.06 15.64 -1.93
CA ARG A 180 -31.77 15.29 -2.57
C ARG A 180 -30.62 15.44 -1.58
N ILE A 181 -29.57 14.63 -1.74
CA ILE A 181 -28.31 14.84 -1.02
C ILE A 181 -27.51 15.95 -1.68
N LEU A 182 -27.16 16.97 -0.90
CA LEU A 182 -26.46 18.17 -1.34
C LEU A 182 -25.06 18.25 -0.74
N THR A 183 -24.14 18.84 -1.50
CA THR A 183 -22.76 19.13 -1.03
C THR A 183 -22.74 20.28 -0.04
N THR A 184 -23.59 21.29 -0.24
CA THR A 184 -23.83 22.41 0.69
C THR A 184 -25.32 22.52 1.00
N LEU A 185 -25.64 22.94 2.23
CA LEU A 185 -27.02 23.03 2.74
C LEU A 185 -27.58 24.45 2.61
N ASP A 186 -27.35 25.08 1.46
CA ASP A 186 -27.88 26.42 1.15
C ASP A 186 -29.33 26.35 0.66
N GLU A 187 -29.80 25.16 0.31
CA GLU A 187 -31.16 24.84 -0.14
C GLU A 187 -31.71 23.64 0.65
N PRO A 188 -33.04 23.43 0.68
CA PRO A 188 -33.63 22.25 1.33
C PRO A 188 -33.06 20.95 0.76
N GLY A 189 -32.60 20.06 1.64
CA GLY A 189 -31.93 18.85 1.24
C GLY A 189 -31.37 18.03 2.40
N LEU A 190 -30.79 16.90 2.05
CA LEU A 190 -30.03 16.05 2.95
C LEU A 190 -28.55 16.42 2.88
N SER A 191 -27.88 16.42 4.01
CA SER A 191 -26.43 16.50 4.06
C SER A 191 -25.82 15.14 3.77
N ARG A 192 -24.53 15.11 3.39
CA ARG A 192 -23.78 13.84 3.29
C ARG A 192 -23.77 13.03 4.58
N HIS A 193 -23.94 13.68 5.74
CA HIS A 193 -23.94 12.99 7.03
C HIS A 193 -25.17 12.12 7.25
N PHE A 194 -26.29 12.43 6.59
CA PHE A 194 -27.52 11.64 6.70
C PHE A 194 -27.31 10.18 6.27
N PRO A 195 -26.92 9.89 5.01
CA PRO A 195 -26.63 8.51 4.62
C PRO A 195 -25.36 7.98 5.31
N HIS A 196 -24.38 8.84 5.63
CA HIS A 196 -23.10 8.42 6.22
C HIS A 196 -23.29 7.76 7.57
N ASN A 197 -24.09 8.36 8.44
CA ASN A 197 -24.33 7.82 9.78
C ASN A 197 -25.02 6.45 9.72
N ILE A 198 -25.93 6.26 8.75
CA ILE A 198 -26.60 4.97 8.50
C ILE A 198 -25.60 3.93 8.00
N TYR A 199 -24.71 4.31 7.08
CA TYR A 199 -23.66 3.42 6.57
C TYR A 199 -22.67 3.02 7.65
N GLU A 200 -22.19 3.98 8.44
CA GLU A 200 -21.24 3.74 9.52
C GLU A 200 -21.84 2.82 10.57
N ASP A 201 -23.09 3.04 10.99
CA ASP A 201 -23.76 2.16 11.96
C ASP A 201 -23.96 0.75 11.42
N ALA A 202 -24.45 0.61 10.19
CA ALA A 202 -24.62 -0.68 9.54
C ALA A 202 -23.29 -1.44 9.42
N CYS A 203 -22.21 -0.75 9.04
CA CYS A 203 -20.87 -1.32 9.01
C CYS A 203 -20.39 -1.69 10.42
N ALA A 204 -20.51 -0.81 11.40
CA ALA A 204 -20.08 -1.07 12.76
C ALA A 204 -20.80 -2.30 13.35
N HIS A 205 -22.08 -2.46 13.04
CA HIS A 205 -22.85 -3.63 13.41
C HIS A 205 -22.34 -4.89 12.70
N ALA A 206 -22.24 -4.86 11.37
CA ALA A 206 -21.85 -6.04 10.57
C ALA A 206 -20.41 -6.51 10.81
N PHE A 207 -19.47 -5.58 10.99
CA PHE A 207 -18.04 -5.89 11.11
C PHE A 207 -17.58 -6.07 12.57
N PHE A 208 -18.21 -5.40 13.52
CA PHE A 208 -17.75 -5.36 14.92
C PHE A 208 -18.81 -5.78 15.95
N GLY A 209 -20.06 -6.04 15.53
CA GLY A 209 -21.16 -6.37 16.45
C GLY A 209 -21.56 -5.22 17.37
N TYR A 210 -21.18 -3.97 17.03
CA TYR A 210 -21.48 -2.79 17.83
C TYR A 210 -22.95 -2.35 17.66
N THR A 211 -23.53 -1.74 18.69
CA THR A 211 -24.95 -1.32 18.73
C THR A 211 -25.13 0.04 19.43
N GLY A 212 -24.34 1.05 19.05
CA GLY A 212 -24.21 2.29 19.83
C GLY A 212 -25.15 3.43 19.50
N TRP A 213 -26.08 3.30 18.54
CA TRP A 213 -26.94 4.42 18.17
C TRP A 213 -28.11 4.67 19.12
N GLU A 214 -28.44 3.67 19.96
CA GLU A 214 -29.45 3.76 21.04
C GLU A 214 -28.97 4.76 22.11
N GLY A 215 -29.32 6.05 21.91
CA GLY A 215 -28.88 7.14 22.77
C GLY A 215 -28.39 8.37 22.01
N LEU A 216 -28.35 8.33 20.68
CA LEU A 216 -28.06 9.51 19.87
C LEU A 216 -29.19 10.54 20.03
N ALA A 217 -28.83 11.72 20.54
CA ALA A 217 -29.75 12.82 20.68
C ALA A 217 -30.02 13.49 19.32
N TYR A 218 -31.28 13.46 18.90
CA TYR A 218 -31.78 14.19 17.75
C TYR A 218 -32.44 15.49 18.19
N GLU A 219 -32.21 16.55 17.44
CA GLU A 219 -32.89 17.83 17.64
C GLU A 219 -33.40 18.37 16.29
N ILE A 220 -34.60 18.95 16.31
CA ILE A 220 -35.09 19.79 15.21
C ILE A 220 -34.94 21.24 15.68
N ALA A 221 -33.91 21.92 15.16
CA ALA A 221 -33.59 23.29 15.50
C ALA A 221 -34.08 24.25 14.41
N SER A 222 -34.43 25.48 14.79
CA SER A 222 -34.73 26.56 13.85
C SER A 222 -33.72 27.69 14.01
N PRO A 223 -32.58 27.66 13.28
CA PRO A 223 -31.55 28.67 13.43
C PRO A 223 -31.95 30.03 12.83
N LYS A 224 -32.99 30.08 11.99
CA LYS A 224 -33.53 31.27 11.34
C LYS A 224 -35.05 31.09 11.17
N PRO A 225 -35.84 32.20 11.09
CA PRO A 225 -37.25 32.11 10.74
C PRO A 225 -37.44 31.28 9.46
N ASP A 226 -38.43 30.38 9.47
CA ASP A 226 -38.80 29.52 8.33
C ASP A 226 -37.64 28.64 7.80
N TRP A 227 -36.68 28.31 8.67
CA TRP A 227 -35.61 27.38 8.37
C TRP A 227 -35.44 26.40 9.52
N PHE A 228 -35.59 25.11 9.22
CA PHE A 228 -35.47 24.01 10.17
C PHE A 228 -34.30 23.13 9.78
N GLN A 229 -33.63 22.59 10.79
CA GLN A 229 -32.52 21.67 10.65
C GLN A 229 -32.75 20.45 11.53
N LEU A 230 -32.64 19.26 10.94
CA LEU A 230 -32.48 18.03 11.69
C LEU A 230 -31.00 17.87 12.04
N ARG A 231 -30.68 17.76 13.33
CA ARG A 231 -29.30 17.60 13.81
C ARG A 231 -29.17 16.38 14.71
N GLN A 232 -27.98 15.80 14.70
CA GLN A 232 -27.57 14.69 15.55
C GLN A 232 -26.18 14.98 16.12
N GLY A 233 -26.07 15.07 17.45
CA GLY A 233 -24.79 15.41 18.10
C GLY A 233 -24.17 16.74 17.62
N GLY A 234 -25.01 17.70 17.20
CA GLY A 234 -24.57 18.99 16.64
C GLY A 234 -24.27 18.98 15.14
N THR A 235 -24.23 17.81 14.49
CA THR A 235 -24.07 17.66 13.04
C THR A 235 -25.41 17.76 12.34
N THR A 236 -25.50 18.58 11.30
CA THR A 236 -26.74 18.74 10.52
C THR A 236 -26.90 17.60 9.53
N LEU A 237 -28.03 16.90 9.61
CA LEU A 237 -28.40 15.79 8.71
C LEU A 237 -29.30 16.25 7.57
N ALA A 238 -30.23 17.16 7.83
CA ALA A 238 -31.14 17.69 6.80
C ALA A 238 -31.53 19.14 7.12
N CYS A 239 -31.97 19.87 6.09
CA CYS A 239 -32.59 21.18 6.25
C CYS A 239 -33.82 21.34 5.35
N SER A 240 -34.79 22.12 5.80
CA SER A 240 -35.96 22.52 5.02
C SER A 240 -36.61 23.78 5.59
N SER A 241 -37.40 24.49 4.79
CA SER A 241 -38.31 25.53 5.28
C SER A 241 -39.60 24.99 5.92
N ILE A 242 -39.85 23.69 5.83
CA ILE A 242 -41.07 23.04 6.33
C ILE A 242 -40.69 22.12 7.50
N LYS A 243 -41.26 22.39 8.68
CA LYS A 243 -40.97 21.61 9.89
C LYS A 243 -41.33 20.13 9.75
N ASP A 244 -42.50 19.84 9.17
CA ASP A 244 -42.99 18.47 8.98
C ASP A 244 -42.04 17.64 8.11
N GLU A 245 -41.26 18.26 7.21
CA GLU A 245 -40.24 17.55 6.43
C GLU A 245 -39.08 17.08 7.30
N MET A 246 -38.70 17.84 8.33
CA MET A 246 -37.67 17.42 9.28
C MET A 246 -38.14 16.28 10.18
N GLU A 247 -39.42 16.27 10.55
CA GLU A 247 -40.03 15.15 11.27
C GLU A 247 -40.05 13.88 10.40
N ARG A 248 -40.40 14.00 9.10
CA ARG A 248 -40.27 12.89 8.15
C ARG A 248 -38.83 12.41 7.96
N CYS A 249 -37.87 13.33 7.88
CA CYS A 249 -36.45 12.98 7.78
C CYS A 249 -35.95 12.24 9.01
N LEU A 250 -36.36 12.67 10.21
CA LEU A 250 -36.03 11.99 11.46
C LEU A 250 -36.57 10.56 11.47
N GLN A 251 -37.85 10.40 11.12
CA GLN A 251 -38.48 9.08 11.04
C GLN A 251 -37.78 8.19 10.01
N ALA A 252 -37.55 8.70 8.80
CA ALA A 252 -36.86 7.96 7.74
C ALA A 252 -35.44 7.54 8.16
N HIS A 253 -34.69 8.43 8.84
CA HIS A 253 -33.37 8.12 9.35
C HIS A 253 -33.41 6.97 10.36
N GLN A 254 -34.29 7.06 11.37
CA GLN A 254 -34.43 6.02 12.40
C GLN A 254 -34.89 4.69 11.83
N GLU A 255 -35.86 4.69 10.90
CA GLU A 255 -36.29 3.49 10.20
C GLU A 255 -35.14 2.85 9.41
N MET A 256 -34.35 3.64 8.68
CA MET A 256 -33.22 3.11 7.91
C MET A 256 -32.12 2.54 8.81
N MET A 257 -31.80 3.19 9.94
CA MET A 257 -30.86 2.67 10.93
C MET A 257 -31.32 1.30 11.43
N GLU A 258 -32.59 1.17 11.79
CA GLU A 258 -33.15 -0.10 12.28
C GLU A 258 -33.24 -1.17 11.17
N GLU A 259 -33.65 -0.80 9.95
CA GLU A 259 -33.77 -1.71 8.80
C GLU A 259 -32.42 -2.34 8.43
N HIS A 260 -31.35 -1.55 8.40
CA HIS A 260 -30.00 -2.01 8.04
C HIS A 260 -29.27 -2.73 9.18
N ARG A 261 -29.78 -2.62 10.42
CA ARG A 261 -29.33 -3.38 11.58
C ARG A 261 -30.02 -4.73 11.72
N SER A 262 -31.36 -4.73 11.62
CA SER A 262 -32.21 -5.87 12.01
C SER A 262 -32.42 -6.92 10.92
N SER A 263 -32.28 -6.57 9.64
CA SER A 263 -32.65 -7.49 8.57
C SER A 263 -31.51 -8.43 8.18
N ASP A 264 -31.71 -9.73 8.45
CA ASP A 264 -30.83 -10.80 7.97
C ASP A 264 -30.62 -10.77 6.44
N GLU A 265 -31.59 -10.26 5.68
CA GLU A 265 -31.52 -10.12 4.22
C GLU A 265 -30.73 -8.89 3.73
N ARG A 266 -30.72 -7.74 4.42
CA ARG A 266 -29.86 -6.61 4.00
C ARG A 266 -28.49 -6.65 4.64
N ALA A 267 -28.37 -7.33 5.79
CA ALA A 267 -27.10 -7.88 6.23
C ALA A 267 -26.45 -8.73 5.12
N LEU A 268 -27.22 -9.31 4.18
CA LEU A 268 -26.68 -10.08 3.05
C LEU A 268 -25.78 -9.25 2.12
N GLU A 269 -26.06 -7.96 1.93
CA GLU A 269 -25.21 -7.08 1.12
C GLU A 269 -23.86 -6.82 1.80
N LEU A 270 -23.85 -6.57 3.11
CA LEU A 270 -22.62 -6.42 3.89
C LEU A 270 -21.94 -7.77 4.22
N ARG A 271 -22.67 -8.88 4.29
CA ARG A 271 -22.12 -10.23 4.56
C ARG A 271 -21.05 -10.59 3.56
N LYS A 272 -21.29 -10.30 2.27
CA LYS A 272 -20.29 -10.51 1.23
C LYS A 272 -19.03 -9.67 1.49
N ALA A 273 -19.17 -8.42 1.89
CA ALA A 273 -18.03 -7.57 2.25
C ALA A 273 -17.28 -8.09 3.50
N VAL A 274 -18.01 -8.57 4.52
CA VAL A 274 -17.45 -9.20 5.74
C VAL A 274 -16.68 -10.47 5.40
N GLU A 275 -17.22 -11.33 4.54
CA GLU A 275 -16.56 -12.54 4.06
C GLU A 275 -15.27 -12.22 3.29
N ILE A 276 -15.33 -11.23 2.38
CA ILE A 276 -14.13 -10.78 1.64
C ILE A 276 -13.09 -10.20 2.60
N LEU A 277 -13.50 -9.44 3.63
CA LEU A 277 -12.59 -8.93 4.66
C LEU A 277 -11.90 -10.07 5.43
N GLY A 278 -12.62 -11.15 5.73
CA GLY A 278 -12.04 -12.37 6.32
C GLY A 278 -10.91 -12.94 5.44
N HIS A 279 -11.15 -13.06 4.13
CA HIS A 279 -10.14 -13.51 3.18
C HIS A 279 -8.95 -12.54 3.06
N LEU A 280 -9.19 -11.22 3.10
CA LEU A 280 -8.11 -10.22 3.08
C LEU A 280 -7.18 -10.36 4.28
N LYS A 281 -7.76 -10.50 5.49
CA LYS A 281 -7.00 -10.74 6.72
C LYS A 281 -6.21 -12.05 6.66
N GLU A 282 -6.78 -13.12 6.11
CA GLU A 282 -6.06 -14.36 5.89
C GLU A 282 -4.85 -14.15 4.95
N LEU A 283 -5.05 -13.47 3.81
CA LEU A 283 -3.99 -13.15 2.86
C LEU A 283 -2.89 -12.30 3.50
N GLU A 284 -3.23 -11.31 4.33
CA GLU A 284 -2.27 -10.51 5.11
C GLU A 284 -1.38 -11.37 6.00
N THR A 285 -1.98 -12.30 6.76
CA THR A 285 -1.23 -13.21 7.62
C THR A 285 -0.32 -14.15 6.86
N ARG A 286 -0.61 -14.42 5.57
CA ARG A 286 0.23 -15.24 4.69
C ARG A 286 1.32 -14.43 3.99
N ILE A 287 1.04 -13.19 3.60
CA ILE A 287 1.99 -12.30 2.92
C ILE A 287 3.05 -11.77 3.90
N ALA A 288 2.65 -11.38 5.12
CA ALA A 288 3.55 -10.73 6.06
C ALA A 288 4.80 -11.57 6.40
N PRO A 289 4.72 -12.90 6.68
CA PRO A 289 5.89 -13.74 6.91
C PRO A 289 6.80 -13.86 5.69
N GLU A 290 6.25 -13.85 4.48
CA GLU A 290 7.02 -13.92 3.24
C GLU A 290 7.86 -12.66 3.01
N LEU A 291 7.26 -11.48 3.24
CA LEU A 291 7.97 -10.20 3.20
C LEU A 291 9.03 -10.12 4.30
N GLU A 292 8.71 -10.55 5.52
CA GLU A 292 9.67 -10.57 6.62
C GLU A 292 10.85 -11.50 6.35
N ARG A 293 10.60 -12.66 5.75
CA ARG A 293 11.65 -13.60 5.33
C ARG A 293 12.60 -12.98 4.30
N LEU A 294 12.08 -12.22 3.34
CA LEU A 294 12.89 -11.51 2.35
C LEU A 294 13.75 -10.43 3.02
N ARG A 295 13.15 -9.65 3.92
CA ARG A 295 13.82 -8.60 4.69
C ARG A 295 14.97 -9.15 5.54
N LEU A 296 14.72 -10.23 6.29
CA LEU A 296 15.71 -10.82 7.21
C LEU A 296 16.88 -11.48 6.48
N LYS A 297 16.60 -12.19 5.39
CA LYS A 297 17.67 -12.86 4.64
C LYS A 297 18.59 -11.87 3.93
N ARG A 298 18.08 -10.68 3.57
CA ARG A 298 18.78 -9.71 2.72
C ARG A 298 19.32 -10.34 1.42
N THR A 299 18.70 -11.45 0.99
CA THR A 299 19.06 -12.14 -0.24
C THR A 299 17.94 -11.96 -1.26
N PHE A 300 18.33 -11.37 -2.39
CA PHE A 300 17.46 -11.13 -3.53
C PHE A 300 17.93 -12.07 -4.64
N PRO A 301 17.19 -13.14 -4.95
CA PRO A 301 17.68 -14.22 -5.83
C PRO A 301 17.83 -13.80 -7.30
N GLY A 302 17.18 -12.72 -7.72
CA GLY A 302 17.26 -12.19 -9.08
C GLY A 302 18.36 -11.15 -9.31
N ARG A 303 18.28 -10.49 -10.47
CA ARG A 303 19.08 -9.30 -10.82
C ARG A 303 18.13 -8.24 -11.36
N CYS A 304 18.48 -6.98 -11.16
CA CYS A 304 17.80 -5.85 -11.79
C CYS A 304 18.73 -5.08 -12.73
N ASP A 305 18.17 -4.15 -13.48
CA ASP A 305 18.86 -3.27 -14.43
C ASP A 305 20.05 -2.47 -13.86
N VAL A 306 20.06 -2.22 -12.55
CA VAL A 306 21.16 -1.52 -11.85
C VAL A 306 22.15 -2.42 -11.12
N CYS A 307 21.95 -3.74 -11.13
CA CYS A 307 22.94 -4.64 -10.56
C CYS A 307 24.18 -4.68 -11.48
N PRO A 308 25.40 -4.52 -10.94
CA PRO A 308 26.63 -4.70 -11.71
C PRO A 308 26.71 -6.13 -12.26
N ASP A 309 27.18 -6.25 -13.51
CA ASP A 309 27.31 -7.52 -14.24
C ASP A 309 28.31 -8.49 -13.61
#